data_AF-A0A8I6ANW4-F1
#
_entry.id   AF-A0A8I6ANW4-F1
#
_cell.length_a   1.000
_cell.length_b   1.000
_cell.length_c   1.000
_cell.angle_alpha   90.00
_cell.angle_beta   90.00
_cell.angle_gamma   90.00
#
_symmetry.space_group_name_H-M   'P 1'
#
loop_
_entity.id
_entity.type
_entity.pdbx_description
1 polymer ?
#
loop_
_entity_poly.entity_id
_entity_poly.type
_entity_poly.pdbx_seq_one_letter_code
_entity_poly.pdbx_strand_id
1 'polypeptide(L)'
;MAASVQAAAAPSGVLGTCGLEQILEALKLLLSPGGSGSTSLQNTKHDVLLETLKSNLSALEAKFLKDAQWKKLKTLRDEIADKAEWPQSSEDITWSFTSQTLLLLLCLKEIMTRLVAEFNPGKPNPRTPEAAPALSPDTLSVSQQKTFQSVLQFVVTLGVCPYLMPGVGVPLRDRTEFGAVVQGIVRLEAAPHATRRLYICCRVLLDLAQHASLGSLIFCRHFGDIAAGLCQLGFCPTKRKPPVPVEEVLTEEERTLSRQALRDILDQVYQPLAVRELLILQGGSPQSCTDVKTKLRCPAPAWLRRLCGQLLSERLMRPNGVQAVVRGILEGAGAGAAGGSDAEATAADWKKCDLIAKILASCPQQSLSPESYYKDICPQILDLFHLQDKLTARQFQRVATTTFTTMLRERPELAPKYLLQPMLAPLHRCSTTAEIPESDMVPGTVLVTEEELSRCVEDVFKEMRKTSGKRELIQLLTG
;
A
#
# COMPACT_ATOMS: atom_id res chain seq x y z
N MET A 1 29.27 18.74 62.38
CA MET A 1 28.98 18.18 61.03
C MET A 1 27.50 18.38 60.77
N ALA A 2 27.11 18.89 59.60
CA ALA A 2 25.71 19.17 59.27
C ALA A 2 25.28 18.30 58.07
N ALA A 3 24.10 17.69 58.17
CA ALA A 3 23.52 16.91 57.07
C ALA A 3 22.76 17.83 56.12
N SER A 4 23.15 17.85 54.84
CA SER A 4 22.47 18.61 53.79
C SER A 4 21.26 17.84 53.27
N VAL A 5 20.06 18.42 53.39
CA VAL A 5 18.82 17.87 52.83
C VAL A 5 18.89 17.87 51.30
N GLN A 6 18.63 16.72 50.68
CA GLN A 6 18.42 16.65 49.23
C GLN A 6 17.03 17.21 48.89
N ALA A 7 16.99 18.27 48.09
CA ALA A 7 15.74 18.73 47.47
C ALA A 7 15.34 17.76 46.34
N ALA A 8 14.10 17.29 46.36
CA ALA A 8 13.58 16.38 45.33
C ALA A 8 13.41 17.10 43.99
N ALA A 9 13.93 16.52 42.92
CA ALA A 9 13.64 16.99 41.55
C ALA A 9 12.20 16.62 41.17
N ALA A 10 11.44 17.59 40.66
CA ALA A 10 10.09 17.36 40.15
C ALA A 10 10.12 16.52 38.85
N PRO A 11 9.10 15.68 38.58
CA PRO A 11 9.08 14.82 37.39
C PRO A 11 8.93 15.65 36.10
N SER A 12 9.84 15.43 35.15
CA SER A 12 9.97 16.19 33.90
C SER A 12 8.84 15.96 32.87
N GLY A 13 7.97 14.96 33.07
CA GLY A 13 6.97 14.53 32.09
C GLY A 13 5.90 15.55 31.70
N VAL A 14 5.82 16.71 32.35
CA VAL A 14 4.83 17.76 32.08
C VAL A 14 5.20 18.64 30.87
N LEU A 15 6.48 18.66 30.43
CA LEU A 15 6.89 19.49 29.28
C LEU A 15 6.49 18.93 27.92
N GLY A 16 6.46 17.61 27.75
CA GLY A 16 6.30 16.95 26.44
C GLY A 16 4.87 16.95 25.90
N THR A 17 3.88 16.67 26.74
CA THR A 17 2.46 16.49 26.33
C THR A 17 1.86 17.76 25.71
N CYS A 18 2.21 18.93 26.26
CA CYS A 18 1.69 20.22 25.84
C CYS A 18 1.94 20.53 24.34
N GLY A 19 3.07 20.07 23.78
CA GLY A 19 3.38 20.30 22.36
C GLY A 19 2.52 19.46 21.40
N LEU A 20 2.26 18.19 21.76
CA LEU A 20 1.49 17.26 20.93
C LEU A 20 0.02 17.70 20.81
N GLU A 21 -0.57 18.14 21.92
CA GLU A 21 -1.97 18.59 21.94
C GLU A 21 -2.17 19.90 21.18
N GLN A 22 -1.23 20.84 21.28
CA GLN A 22 -1.26 22.11 20.51
C GLN A 22 -1.24 21.88 18.99
N ILE A 23 -0.41 20.95 18.49
CA ILE A 23 -0.40 20.61 17.06
C ILE A 23 -1.75 20.02 16.63
N LEU A 24 -2.34 19.16 17.46
CA LEU A 24 -3.62 18.55 17.14
C LEU A 24 -4.80 19.53 17.30
N GLU A 25 -4.69 20.58 18.12
CA GLU A 25 -5.62 21.73 18.11
C GLU A 25 -5.45 22.57 16.83
N ALA A 26 -4.22 22.89 16.43
CA ALA A 26 -3.92 23.62 15.19
C ALA A 26 -4.47 22.90 13.94
N LEU A 27 -4.30 21.58 13.88
CA LEU A 27 -4.82 20.75 12.80
C LEU A 27 -6.36 20.64 12.82
N LYS A 28 -7.00 20.58 14.00
CA LYS A 28 -8.48 20.67 14.11
C LYS A 28 -9.00 22.04 13.69
N LEU A 29 -8.27 23.11 14.00
CA LEU A 29 -8.63 24.48 13.62
C LEU A 29 -8.59 24.63 12.09
N LEU A 30 -7.56 24.11 11.41
CA LEU A 30 -7.54 24.05 9.94
C LEU A 30 -8.69 23.22 9.34
N LEU A 31 -9.09 22.14 10.00
CA LEU A 31 -10.20 21.27 9.55
C LEU A 31 -11.59 21.72 9.99
N SER A 32 -11.73 22.84 10.70
CA SER A 32 -13.01 23.23 11.29
C SER A 32 -14.03 23.60 10.20
N PRO A 33 -15.27 23.07 10.24
CA PRO A 33 -16.29 23.48 9.29
C PRO A 33 -16.60 24.96 9.51
N GLY A 34 -16.48 25.76 8.45
CA GLY A 34 -16.59 27.22 8.55
C GLY A 34 -17.95 27.66 9.13
N GLY A 35 -17.90 28.51 10.16
CA GLY A 35 -19.08 29.02 10.88
C GLY A 35 -19.96 30.00 10.09
N SER A 36 -20.02 29.89 8.76
CA SER A 36 -20.74 30.79 7.87
C SER A 36 -22.24 30.52 7.87
N GLY A 37 -22.93 31.00 8.91
CA GLY A 37 -24.40 31.11 8.96
C GLY A 37 -24.98 32.15 7.99
N SER A 38 -24.32 32.40 6.85
CA SER A 38 -24.69 33.43 5.88
C SER A 38 -25.65 32.88 4.83
N THR A 39 -26.95 33.03 5.06
CA THR A 39 -28.02 32.72 4.09
C THR A 39 -27.99 33.71 2.91
N SER A 40 -27.11 33.45 1.94
CA SER A 40 -27.01 34.20 0.68
C SER A 40 -27.23 33.25 -0.51
N LEU A 41 -28.27 33.54 -1.31
CA LEU A 41 -28.89 32.61 -2.27
C LEU A 41 -28.08 32.38 -3.58
N GLN A 42 -26.78 32.67 -3.61
CA GLN A 42 -25.98 32.67 -4.85
C GLN A 42 -24.56 32.05 -4.77
N ASN A 43 -24.03 31.73 -3.58
CA ASN A 43 -22.69 31.14 -3.48
C ASN A 43 -22.69 29.70 -4.00
N THR A 44 -21.73 29.33 -4.86
CA THR A 44 -21.57 27.93 -5.28
C THR A 44 -20.91 27.11 -4.16
N LYS A 45 -21.02 25.77 -4.25
CA LYS A 45 -20.32 24.87 -3.31
C LYS A 45 -18.79 25.05 -3.33
N HIS A 46 -18.23 25.63 -4.39
CA HIS A 46 -16.80 25.91 -4.52
C HIS A 46 -16.37 27.14 -3.71
N ASP A 47 -17.14 28.23 -3.80
CA ASP A 47 -16.83 29.50 -3.13
C ASP A 47 -16.89 29.37 -1.60
N VAL A 48 -17.91 28.65 -1.11
CA VAL A 48 -18.08 28.35 0.32
C VAL A 48 -16.88 27.57 0.87
N LEU A 49 -16.31 26.64 0.09
CA LEU A 49 -15.13 25.88 0.50
C LEU A 49 -13.86 26.76 0.47
N LEU A 50 -13.68 27.59 -0.56
CA LEU A 50 -12.54 28.52 -0.64
C LEU A 50 -12.50 29.50 0.53
N GLU A 51 -13.62 30.17 0.83
CA GLU A 51 -13.70 31.09 1.96
C GLU A 51 -13.59 30.36 3.31
N THR A 52 -14.01 29.09 3.42
CA THR A 52 -13.74 28.26 4.61
C THR A 52 -12.25 28.01 4.80
N LEU A 53 -11.53 27.52 3.77
CA LEU A 53 -10.09 27.25 3.86
C LEU A 53 -9.28 28.52 4.18
N LYS A 54 -9.65 29.64 3.56
CA LYS A 54 -9.08 30.98 3.79
C LYS A 54 -9.35 31.51 5.20
N SER A 55 -10.59 31.35 5.68
CA SER A 55 -10.97 31.70 7.06
C SER A 55 -10.15 30.91 8.07
N ASN A 56 -10.07 29.58 7.90
CA ASN A 56 -9.34 28.68 8.79
C ASN A 56 -7.83 29.00 8.83
N LEU A 57 -7.21 29.34 7.69
CA LEU A 57 -5.83 29.85 7.63
C LEU A 57 -5.67 31.17 8.42
N SER A 58 -6.57 32.13 8.23
CA SER A 58 -6.52 33.41 8.94
C SER A 58 -6.71 33.25 10.45
N ALA A 59 -7.53 32.28 10.88
CA ALA A 59 -7.74 31.94 12.28
C ALA A 59 -6.50 31.27 12.92
N LEU A 60 -5.76 30.46 12.14
CA LEU A 60 -4.50 29.85 12.60
C LEU A 60 -3.42 30.91 12.83
N GLU A 61 -3.21 31.83 11.88
CA GLU A 61 -2.26 32.94 12.05
C GLU A 61 -2.69 33.89 13.18
N ALA A 62 -4.00 34.15 13.33
CA ALA A 62 -4.50 34.96 14.44
C ALA A 62 -4.22 34.30 15.82
N LYS A 63 -4.28 32.97 15.92
CA LYS A 63 -3.84 32.22 17.11
C LYS A 63 -2.32 32.36 17.33
N PHE A 64 -1.50 32.13 16.29
CA PHE A 64 -0.04 32.28 16.38
C PHE A 64 0.46 33.69 16.73
N LEU A 65 -0.32 34.74 16.42
CA LEU A 65 0.01 36.13 16.76
C LEU A 65 -0.48 36.54 18.15
N LYS A 66 -1.65 36.07 18.60
CA LYS A 66 -2.31 36.55 19.83
C LYS A 66 -2.03 35.68 21.06
N ASP A 67 -1.82 34.39 20.89
CA ASP A 67 -1.81 33.43 21.99
C ASP A 67 -0.37 33.11 22.43
N ALA A 68 -0.03 33.41 23.69
CA ALA A 68 1.29 33.17 24.25
C ALA A 68 1.64 31.68 24.33
N GLN A 69 0.65 30.79 24.46
CA GLN A 69 0.87 29.35 24.52
C GLN A 69 1.36 28.80 23.17
N TRP A 70 0.94 29.42 22.06
CA TRP A 70 1.19 28.96 20.69
C TRP A 70 2.57 29.37 20.15
N LYS A 71 3.31 30.23 20.88
CA LYS A 71 4.66 30.69 20.47
C LYS A 71 5.66 29.55 20.26
N LYS A 72 5.60 28.50 21.07
CA LYS A 72 6.46 27.31 20.94
C LYS A 72 6.21 26.59 19.62
N LEU A 73 4.95 26.30 19.31
CA LEU A 73 4.55 25.68 18.04
C LEU A 73 4.88 26.60 16.86
N LYS A 74 4.67 27.92 16.99
CA LYS A 74 5.05 28.86 15.93
C LYS A 74 6.55 28.78 15.62
N THR A 75 7.40 28.82 16.65
CA THR A 75 8.86 28.73 16.48
C THR A 75 9.26 27.40 15.82
N LEU A 76 8.69 26.27 16.26
CA LEU A 76 8.95 24.97 15.64
C LEU A 76 8.48 24.90 14.17
N ARG A 77 7.32 25.48 13.86
CA ARG A 77 6.79 25.56 12.49
C ARG A 77 7.70 26.42 11.62
N ASP A 78 8.12 27.57 12.12
CA ASP A 78 8.96 28.52 11.39
C ASP A 78 10.37 27.90 11.17
N GLU A 79 10.97 27.24 12.18
CA GLU A 79 12.20 26.42 12.04
C GLU A 79 12.09 25.29 10.99
N ILE A 80 10.91 24.68 10.85
CA ILE A 80 10.65 23.62 9.86
C ILE A 80 10.38 24.23 8.49
N ALA A 81 9.76 25.41 8.42
CA ALA A 81 9.55 26.16 7.19
C ALA A 81 10.88 26.65 6.57
N ASP A 82 11.83 27.09 7.40
CA ASP A 82 13.17 27.51 6.96
C ASP A 82 14.00 26.32 6.42
N LYS A 83 13.79 25.10 6.95
CA LYS A 83 14.38 23.84 6.45
C LYS A 83 13.63 23.28 5.24
N ALA A 84 12.41 23.74 4.99
CA ALA A 84 11.54 23.26 3.93
C ALA A 84 11.74 24.10 2.67
N GLU A 85 12.61 23.64 1.77
CA GLU A 85 13.00 24.26 0.49
C GLU A 85 11.86 24.34 -0.56
N TRP A 86 10.69 24.86 -0.17
CA TRP A 86 9.55 25.10 -1.05
C TRP A 86 8.70 26.32 -0.66
N PRO A 87 8.01 26.97 -1.62
CA PRO A 87 7.16 28.13 -1.31
C PRO A 87 5.94 27.76 -0.44
N GLN A 88 5.91 28.33 0.77
CA GLN A 88 4.86 28.11 1.78
C GLN A 88 3.57 28.91 1.53
N SER A 89 3.62 29.88 0.62
CA SER A 89 2.51 30.76 0.22
C SER A 89 2.32 30.75 -1.31
N SER A 90 1.07 30.85 -1.74
CA SER A 90 0.66 30.93 -3.14
C SER A 90 -0.66 31.70 -3.28
N GLU A 91 -0.89 32.29 -4.45
CA GLU A 91 -2.20 32.78 -4.89
C GLU A 91 -3.29 31.69 -4.90
N ASP A 92 -2.89 30.42 -4.92
CA ASP A 92 -3.77 29.30 -4.68
C ASP A 92 -3.96 29.07 -3.18
N ILE A 93 -5.16 29.40 -2.69
CA ILE A 93 -5.60 29.16 -1.31
C ILE A 93 -5.52 27.66 -0.96
N THR A 94 -5.77 26.76 -1.91
CA THR A 94 -5.68 25.31 -1.67
C THR A 94 -4.24 24.83 -1.51
N TRP A 95 -3.29 25.44 -2.23
CA TRP A 95 -1.86 25.17 -2.00
C TRP A 95 -1.41 25.73 -0.65
N SER A 96 -1.73 26.99 -0.36
CA SER A 96 -1.37 27.62 0.92
C SER A 96 -1.94 26.84 2.12
N PHE A 97 -3.19 26.35 2.02
CA PHE A 97 -3.79 25.46 3.00
C PHE A 97 -3.02 24.14 3.12
N THR A 98 -2.71 23.49 1.99
CA THR A 98 -1.97 22.23 1.96
C THR A 98 -0.58 22.40 2.57
N SER A 99 0.17 23.46 2.23
CA SER A 99 1.54 23.68 2.71
C SER A 99 1.58 23.94 4.22
N GLN A 100 0.69 24.78 4.76
CA GLN A 100 0.58 24.97 6.22
C GLN A 100 0.17 23.67 6.94
N THR A 101 -0.68 22.85 6.32
CA THR A 101 -1.06 21.54 6.85
C THR A 101 0.14 20.57 6.86
N LEU A 102 0.95 20.54 5.80
CA LEU A 102 2.17 19.74 5.71
C LEU A 102 3.22 20.17 6.76
N LEU A 103 3.41 21.48 6.97
CA LEU A 103 4.30 21.98 8.02
C LEU A 103 3.86 21.53 9.41
N LEU A 104 2.55 21.60 9.74
CA LEU A 104 2.02 21.12 11.02
C LEU A 104 2.15 19.59 11.19
N LEU A 105 2.06 18.82 10.11
CA LEU A 105 2.34 17.38 10.14
C LEU A 105 3.83 17.08 10.36
N LEU A 106 4.74 17.88 9.79
CA LEU A 106 6.18 17.75 10.08
C LEU A 106 6.52 18.14 11.52
N CYS A 107 5.86 19.18 12.06
CA CYS A 107 5.91 19.48 13.50
C CYS A 107 5.46 18.27 14.34
N LEU A 108 4.41 17.56 13.88
CA LEU A 108 3.87 16.38 14.58
C LEU A 108 4.92 15.24 14.62
N LYS A 109 5.53 14.90 13.48
CA LYS A 109 6.63 13.92 13.41
C LYS A 109 7.79 14.32 14.34
N GLU A 110 8.21 15.58 14.30
CA GLU A 110 9.35 16.07 15.06
C GLU A 110 9.10 15.98 16.58
N ILE A 111 7.91 16.39 17.06
CA ILE A 111 7.56 16.23 18.48
C ILE A 111 7.44 14.74 18.87
N MET A 112 6.82 13.90 18.06
CA MET A 112 6.72 12.46 18.35
C MET A 112 8.10 11.79 18.40
N THR A 113 9.02 12.16 17.51
CA THR A 113 10.41 11.65 17.50
C THR A 113 11.17 12.08 18.76
N ARG A 114 11.02 13.34 19.20
CA ARG A 114 11.61 13.82 20.47
C ARG A 114 11.03 13.09 21.69
N LEU A 115 9.72 12.89 21.74
CA LEU A 115 9.05 12.16 22.82
C LEU A 115 9.54 10.70 22.93
N VAL A 116 9.79 10.02 21.81
CA VAL A 116 10.38 8.67 21.78
C VAL A 116 11.84 8.68 22.22
N ALA A 117 12.64 9.68 21.81
CA ALA A 117 14.04 9.80 22.22
C ALA A 117 14.21 10.08 23.72
N GLU A 118 13.25 10.78 24.35
CA GLU A 118 13.21 11.00 25.79
C GLU A 118 12.64 9.79 26.57
N PHE A 119 11.92 8.88 25.92
CA PHE A 119 11.20 7.78 26.56
C PHE A 119 12.12 6.66 27.04
N ASN A 120 12.22 6.54 28.36
CA ASN A 120 12.96 5.47 29.03
C ASN A 120 11.97 4.56 29.78
N PRO A 121 11.50 3.45 29.17
CA PRO A 121 10.59 2.53 29.85
C PRO A 121 11.30 1.86 31.03
N GLY A 122 10.75 2.03 32.23
CA GLY A 122 11.23 1.33 33.43
C GLY A 122 11.15 -0.20 33.26
N LYS A 123 12.09 -0.93 33.88
CA LYS A 123 12.09 -2.40 33.81
C LYS A 123 10.74 -2.95 34.30
N PRO A 124 10.06 -3.83 33.53
CA PRO A 124 8.78 -4.38 33.93
C PRO A 124 8.92 -5.16 35.23
N ASN A 125 8.02 -4.92 36.19
CA ASN A 125 8.05 -5.57 37.50
C ASN A 125 7.35 -6.95 37.40
N PRO A 126 8.07 -8.08 37.51
CA PRO A 126 7.50 -9.41 37.28
C PRO A 126 6.54 -9.89 38.39
N ARG A 127 6.28 -9.07 39.43
CA ARG A 127 5.46 -9.44 40.59
C ARG A 127 3.98 -9.03 40.48
N THR A 128 3.57 -8.37 39.40
CA THR A 128 2.19 -7.88 39.20
C THR A 128 1.75 -8.13 37.75
N PRO A 129 0.79 -9.04 37.49
CA PRO A 129 0.36 -9.35 36.12
C PRO A 129 -0.37 -8.19 35.42
N GLU A 130 -0.82 -7.18 36.15
CA GLU A 130 -1.42 -5.95 35.62
C GLU A 130 -0.38 -4.89 35.17
N ALA A 131 0.92 -5.11 35.44
CA ALA A 131 1.98 -4.19 35.05
C ALA A 131 2.37 -4.34 33.57
N ALA A 132 1.41 -4.02 32.69
CA ALA A 132 1.67 -3.84 31.28
C ALA A 132 2.79 -2.79 31.07
N PRO A 133 3.70 -2.98 30.09
CA PRO A 133 4.68 -1.95 29.75
C PRO A 133 4.01 -0.62 29.43
N ALA A 134 4.57 0.49 29.92
CA ALA A 134 4.07 1.81 29.61
C ALA A 134 4.04 2.03 28.08
N LEU A 135 2.91 2.49 27.55
CA LEU A 135 2.77 2.79 26.13
C LEU A 135 3.78 3.87 25.72
N SER A 136 4.42 3.68 24.56
CA SER A 136 5.35 4.65 23.98
C SER A 136 4.62 5.96 23.69
N PRO A 137 5.20 7.14 24.01
CA PRO A 137 4.48 8.43 23.99
C PRO A 137 4.11 8.95 22.59
N ASP A 138 4.56 8.29 21.53
CA ASP A 138 4.08 8.48 20.15
C ASP A 138 2.80 7.70 19.82
N THR A 139 2.27 6.90 20.76
CA THR A 139 1.03 6.14 20.56
C THR A 139 -0.18 7.08 20.55
N LEU A 140 -0.49 7.64 19.38
CA LEU A 140 -1.66 8.50 19.18
C LEU A 140 -2.94 7.78 19.63
N SER A 141 -3.76 8.44 20.46
CA SER A 141 -5.04 7.90 20.92
C SER A 141 -6.08 7.90 19.80
N VAL A 142 -7.18 7.15 19.96
CA VAL A 142 -8.20 6.95 18.90
C VAL A 142 -8.78 8.28 18.37
N SER A 143 -8.92 9.32 19.19
CA SER A 143 -9.38 10.65 18.74
C SER A 143 -8.30 11.43 17.99
N GLN A 144 -7.03 11.25 18.37
CA GLN A 144 -5.87 11.84 17.70
C GLN A 144 -5.62 11.15 16.34
N GLN A 145 -5.71 9.82 16.28
CA GLN A 145 -5.65 9.06 15.03
C GLN A 145 -6.77 9.44 14.05
N LYS A 146 -8.01 9.60 14.54
CA LYS A 146 -9.14 10.11 13.71
C LYS A 146 -8.84 11.51 13.18
N THR A 147 -8.32 12.41 14.03
CA THR A 147 -7.89 13.75 13.62
C THR A 147 -6.85 13.66 12.50
N PHE A 148 -5.76 12.91 12.71
CA PHE A 148 -4.69 12.70 11.73
C PHE A 148 -5.19 12.11 10.41
N GLN A 149 -6.08 11.11 10.45
CA GLN A 149 -6.68 10.53 9.25
C GLN A 149 -7.52 11.55 8.46
N SER A 150 -8.27 12.43 9.14
CA SER A 150 -9.00 13.52 8.48
C SER A 150 -8.04 14.56 7.87
N VAL A 151 -6.96 14.94 8.58
CA VAL A 151 -5.92 15.85 8.04
C VAL A 151 -5.32 15.26 6.78
N LEU A 152 -4.91 13.98 6.84
CA LEU A 152 -4.29 13.28 5.74
C LEU A 152 -5.23 13.13 4.54
N GLN A 153 -6.52 12.90 4.77
CA GLN A 153 -7.54 12.91 3.72
C GLN A 153 -7.57 14.27 3.00
N PHE A 154 -7.53 15.40 3.71
CA PHE A 154 -7.44 16.73 3.09
C PHE A 154 -6.12 16.94 2.33
N VAL A 155 -4.97 16.57 2.92
CA VAL A 155 -3.64 16.67 2.28
C VAL A 155 -3.58 15.86 0.98
N VAL A 156 -4.13 14.66 0.95
CA VAL A 156 -4.15 13.84 -0.29
C VAL A 156 -5.17 14.38 -1.30
N THR A 157 -6.33 14.84 -0.83
CA THR A 157 -7.41 15.37 -1.68
C THR A 157 -7.08 16.74 -2.31
N LEU A 158 -6.27 17.58 -1.67
CA LEU A 158 -5.85 18.90 -2.17
C LEU A 158 -4.40 18.91 -2.71
N GLY A 159 -3.52 18.08 -2.13
CA GLY A 159 -2.08 18.08 -2.35
C GLY A 159 -1.54 17.00 -3.30
N VAL A 160 -2.27 15.90 -3.52
CA VAL A 160 -1.82 14.79 -4.38
C VAL A 160 -2.76 14.62 -5.58
N CYS A 161 -4.00 14.21 -5.32
CA CYS A 161 -4.92 13.78 -6.38
C CYS A 161 -5.29 14.84 -7.44
N PRO A 162 -5.38 16.16 -7.13
CA PRO A 162 -5.64 17.18 -8.16
C PRO A 162 -4.51 17.35 -9.19
N TYR A 163 -3.29 16.93 -8.86
CA TYR A 163 -2.11 17.04 -9.72
C TYR A 163 -1.77 15.73 -10.45
N LEU A 164 -2.56 14.67 -10.26
CA LEU A 164 -2.46 13.43 -11.04
C LEU A 164 -3.09 13.62 -12.42
N MET A 165 -2.42 13.13 -13.46
CA MET A 165 -2.94 13.15 -14.83
C MET A 165 -4.20 12.27 -14.97
N PRO A 166 -5.10 12.56 -15.92
CA PRO A 166 -6.26 11.71 -16.20
C PRO A 166 -5.87 10.24 -16.45
N GLY A 167 -6.45 9.33 -15.65
CA GLY A 167 -6.15 7.89 -15.69
C GLY A 167 -4.94 7.46 -14.83
N VAL A 168 -4.32 8.37 -14.08
CA VAL A 168 -3.33 8.05 -13.04
C VAL A 168 -4.01 8.11 -11.67
N GLY A 169 -4.02 7.01 -10.93
CA GLY A 169 -4.81 6.88 -9.69
C GLY A 169 -6.31 6.76 -9.93
N VAL A 170 -7.08 6.55 -8.85
CA VAL A 170 -8.55 6.56 -8.89
C VAL A 170 -9.06 7.99 -8.69
N PRO A 171 -9.82 8.60 -9.62
CA PRO A 171 -10.28 9.99 -9.52
C PRO A 171 -11.06 10.31 -8.24
N LEU A 172 -10.87 11.51 -7.67
CA LEU A 172 -11.53 11.95 -6.43
C LEU A 172 -13.07 11.87 -6.49
N ARG A 173 -13.64 12.26 -7.62
CA ARG A 173 -15.09 12.21 -7.91
C ARG A 173 -15.68 10.78 -7.86
N ASP A 174 -14.84 9.76 -8.06
CA ASP A 174 -15.24 8.35 -8.03
C ASP A 174 -15.12 7.78 -6.59
N ARG A 175 -14.67 8.58 -5.61
CA ARG A 175 -14.48 8.21 -4.19
C ARG A 175 -15.44 8.92 -3.23
N THR A 176 -15.70 10.21 -3.46
CA THR A 176 -16.55 11.04 -2.59
C THR A 176 -17.22 12.16 -3.39
N GLU A 177 -18.41 12.59 -2.97
CA GLU A 177 -19.07 13.78 -3.54
C GLU A 177 -18.23 15.06 -3.37
N PHE A 178 -17.54 15.19 -2.23
CA PHE A 178 -16.58 16.25 -1.95
C PHE A 178 -15.45 16.31 -2.99
N GLY A 179 -14.99 15.15 -3.47
CA GLY A 179 -13.95 15.04 -4.49
C GLY A 179 -14.29 15.68 -5.83
N ALA A 180 -15.59 15.76 -6.19
CA ALA A 180 -16.04 16.49 -7.36
C ALA A 180 -16.02 18.02 -7.15
N VAL A 181 -16.27 18.48 -5.92
CA VAL A 181 -16.20 19.91 -5.56
C VAL A 181 -14.75 20.40 -5.58
N VAL A 182 -13.80 19.62 -5.06
CA VAL A 182 -12.38 19.98 -5.02
C VAL A 182 -11.75 20.12 -6.41
N GLN A 183 -12.11 19.26 -7.37
CA GLN A 183 -11.49 19.24 -8.69
C GLN A 183 -11.70 20.54 -9.51
N GLY A 184 -12.70 21.36 -9.15
CA GLY A 184 -12.95 22.67 -9.77
C GLY A 184 -12.28 23.87 -9.08
N ILE A 185 -11.54 23.67 -7.98
CA ILE A 185 -11.06 24.75 -7.10
C ILE A 185 -9.55 24.99 -7.21
N VAL A 186 -8.77 23.92 -7.41
CA VAL A 186 -7.30 23.98 -7.40
C VAL A 186 -6.78 24.73 -8.64
N ARG A 187 -5.94 25.74 -8.44
CA ARG A 187 -5.36 26.57 -9.51
C ARG A 187 -4.04 25.95 -9.99
N LEU A 188 -4.14 25.04 -10.95
CA LEU A 188 -3.00 24.29 -11.52
C LEU A 188 -1.89 25.20 -12.09
N GLU A 189 -2.28 26.34 -12.67
CA GLU A 189 -1.37 27.30 -13.32
C GLU A 189 -0.64 28.24 -12.33
N ALA A 190 -1.11 28.35 -11.09
CA ALA A 190 -0.49 29.25 -10.10
C ALA A 190 0.81 28.64 -9.54
N ALA A 191 1.84 29.46 -9.31
CA ALA A 191 3.09 29.00 -8.72
C ALA A 191 2.89 28.43 -7.28
N PRO A 192 3.60 27.36 -6.86
CA PRO A 192 4.52 26.52 -7.65
C PRO A 192 3.76 25.65 -8.66
N HIS A 193 4.38 25.32 -9.80
CA HIS A 193 3.77 24.47 -10.83
C HIS A 193 3.30 23.11 -10.26
N ALA A 194 2.17 22.60 -10.76
CA ALA A 194 1.49 21.39 -10.27
C ALA A 194 2.41 20.18 -10.03
N THR A 195 3.40 19.92 -10.90
CA THR A 195 4.37 18.83 -10.72
C THR A 195 5.28 19.00 -9.50
N ARG A 196 5.69 20.25 -9.18
CA ARG A 196 6.47 20.55 -7.98
C ARG A 196 5.63 20.38 -6.72
N ARG A 197 4.37 20.82 -6.75
CA ARG A 197 3.39 20.61 -5.66
C ARG A 197 3.21 19.12 -5.34
N LEU A 198 2.97 18.31 -6.36
CA LEU A 198 2.87 16.85 -6.23
C LEU A 198 4.13 16.23 -5.62
N TYR A 199 5.31 16.64 -6.09
CA TYR A 199 6.59 16.16 -5.56
C TYR A 199 6.78 16.50 -4.08
N ILE A 200 6.50 17.74 -3.67
CA ILE A 200 6.56 18.18 -2.27
C ILE A 200 5.60 17.34 -1.42
N CYS A 201 4.34 17.19 -1.84
CA CYS A 201 3.35 16.40 -1.11
C CYS A 201 3.78 14.94 -0.98
N CYS A 202 4.23 14.29 -2.06
CA CYS A 202 4.74 12.92 -2.01
C CYS A 202 5.96 12.80 -1.09
N ARG A 203 6.93 13.72 -1.15
CA ARG A 203 8.11 13.69 -0.28
C ARG A 203 7.79 13.90 1.20
N VAL A 204 6.91 14.85 1.54
CA VAL A 204 6.51 15.05 2.94
C VAL A 204 5.72 13.84 3.44
N LEU A 205 4.81 13.27 2.65
CA LEU A 205 4.08 12.06 3.04
C LEU A 205 5.00 10.85 3.25
N LEU A 206 6.06 10.70 2.44
CA LEU A 206 7.10 9.69 2.65
C LEU A 206 7.95 9.97 3.90
N ASP A 207 8.31 11.22 4.14
CA ASP A 207 9.07 11.61 5.32
C ASP A 207 8.30 11.34 6.63
N LEU A 208 7.02 11.71 6.66
CA LEU A 208 6.09 11.37 7.74
C LEU A 208 5.97 9.86 7.94
N ALA A 209 5.98 9.08 6.86
CA ALA A 209 5.85 7.62 6.92
C ALA A 209 7.08 6.88 7.48
N GLN A 210 8.25 7.53 7.58
CA GLN A 210 9.41 6.98 8.29
C GLN A 210 9.11 6.72 9.78
N HIS A 211 8.20 7.50 10.38
CA HIS A 211 7.77 7.32 11.76
C HIS A 211 6.69 6.23 11.82
N ALA A 212 6.99 5.05 12.35
CA ALA A 212 6.12 3.85 12.26
C ALA A 212 4.64 4.07 12.61
N SER A 213 4.36 4.77 13.71
CA SER A 213 3.01 5.12 14.18
C SER A 213 2.24 6.08 13.26
N LEU A 214 2.93 6.80 12.37
CA LEU A 214 2.33 7.62 11.31
C LEU A 214 2.31 6.89 9.96
N GLY A 215 3.39 6.19 9.60
CA GLY A 215 3.51 5.43 8.34
C GLY A 215 2.45 4.33 8.19
N SER A 216 2.12 3.64 9.28
CA SER A 216 0.99 2.70 9.32
C SER A 216 -0.35 3.39 8.98
N LEU A 217 -0.66 4.52 9.62
CA LEU A 217 -1.87 5.31 9.34
C LEU A 217 -1.90 5.86 7.90
N ILE A 218 -0.74 6.21 7.34
CA ILE A 218 -0.59 6.71 5.97
C ILE A 218 -0.84 5.59 4.95
N PHE A 219 -0.07 4.50 5.02
CA PHE A 219 -0.13 3.44 4.02
C PHE A 219 -1.43 2.62 4.07
N CYS A 220 -2.08 2.49 5.23
CA CYS A 220 -3.37 1.81 5.36
C CYS A 220 -4.53 2.45 4.56
N ARG A 221 -4.41 3.69 4.08
CA ARG A 221 -5.46 4.36 3.28
C ARG A 221 -4.98 5.10 2.03
N HIS A 222 -3.74 5.58 2.02
CA HIS A 222 -3.25 6.50 0.99
C HIS A 222 -2.03 5.96 0.22
N PHE A 223 -1.66 4.69 0.45
CA PHE A 223 -0.60 4.02 -0.33
C PHE A 223 -0.84 4.14 -1.85
N GLY A 224 -2.06 3.84 -2.32
CA GLY A 224 -2.39 3.91 -3.76
C GLY A 224 -2.25 5.32 -4.36
N ASP A 225 -2.50 6.37 -3.57
CA ASP A 225 -2.34 7.77 -3.99
C ASP A 225 -0.87 8.18 -4.06
N ILE A 226 -0.09 7.80 -3.05
CA ILE A 226 1.36 8.06 -3.00
C ILE A 226 2.07 7.27 -4.11
N ALA A 227 1.70 6.01 -4.34
CA ALA A 227 2.21 5.19 -5.43
C ALA A 227 1.83 5.77 -6.81
N ALA A 228 0.58 6.27 -6.99
CA ALA A 228 0.17 6.97 -8.21
C ALA A 228 1.02 8.21 -8.47
N GLY A 229 1.25 9.02 -7.43
CA GLY A 229 2.13 10.20 -7.47
C GLY A 229 3.56 9.83 -7.86
N LEU A 230 4.19 8.89 -7.17
CA LEU A 230 5.57 8.47 -7.45
C LEU A 230 5.73 7.80 -8.82
N CYS A 231 4.74 7.03 -9.30
CA CYS A 231 4.69 6.55 -10.68
C CYS A 231 4.75 7.71 -11.68
N GLN A 232 3.95 8.76 -11.47
CA GLN A 232 3.95 9.94 -12.32
C GLN A 232 5.26 10.73 -12.23
N LEU A 233 5.76 10.98 -11.02
CA LEU A 233 6.97 11.76 -10.77
C LEU A 233 8.22 11.09 -11.35
N GLY A 234 8.36 9.77 -11.18
CA GLY A 234 9.55 9.02 -11.59
C GLY A 234 9.55 8.52 -13.04
N PHE A 235 8.37 8.29 -13.64
CA PHE A 235 8.23 7.56 -14.92
C PHE A 235 7.27 8.18 -15.95
N CYS A 236 6.62 9.31 -15.67
CA CYS A 236 5.84 10.00 -16.70
C CYS A 236 6.77 10.43 -17.85
N PRO A 237 6.46 10.10 -19.12
CA PRO A 237 7.24 10.58 -20.25
C PRO A 237 7.01 12.08 -20.43
N THR A 238 8.02 12.88 -20.09
CA THR A 238 8.07 14.32 -20.42
C THR A 238 7.78 14.49 -21.92
N LYS A 239 6.76 15.29 -22.26
CA LYS A 239 6.47 15.59 -23.67
C LYS A 239 7.72 16.19 -24.30
N ARG A 240 8.07 15.75 -25.52
CA ARG A 240 9.23 16.28 -26.28
C ARG A 240 9.23 17.81 -26.22
N LYS A 241 10.41 18.37 -25.91
CA LYS A 241 10.64 19.79 -25.55
C LYS A 241 9.60 20.76 -26.13
N PRO A 242 8.85 21.52 -25.31
CA PRO A 242 8.14 22.69 -25.83
C PRO A 242 9.14 23.64 -26.50
N PRO A 243 8.72 24.48 -27.46
CA PRO A 243 9.60 25.40 -28.19
C PRO A 243 10.11 26.58 -27.34
N VAL A 244 9.78 26.61 -26.04
CA VAL A 244 10.20 27.61 -25.06
C VAL A 244 10.97 26.88 -23.96
N PRO A 245 12.10 27.41 -23.44
CA PRO A 245 12.80 26.85 -22.30
C PRO A 245 12.01 27.10 -21.00
N VAL A 246 10.90 26.38 -20.83
CA VAL A 246 10.31 26.16 -19.52
C VAL A 246 11.27 25.26 -18.75
N GLU A 247 11.72 25.70 -17.58
CA GLU A 247 12.62 24.91 -16.72
C GLU A 247 12.02 23.52 -16.45
N GLU A 248 12.87 22.49 -16.40
CA GLU A 248 12.41 21.16 -15.99
C GLU A 248 12.04 21.21 -14.50
N VAL A 249 10.74 21.34 -14.23
CA VAL A 249 10.11 21.55 -12.90
C VAL A 249 10.53 20.53 -11.83
N LEU A 250 11.10 19.40 -12.26
CA LEU A 250 11.84 18.47 -11.42
C LEU A 250 13.15 18.12 -12.13
N THR A 251 14.26 18.07 -11.38
CA THR A 251 15.54 17.58 -11.91
C THR A 251 15.50 16.06 -12.12
N GLU A 252 16.43 15.50 -12.88
CA GLU A 252 16.49 14.05 -13.04
C GLU A 252 16.86 13.33 -11.73
N GLU A 253 17.60 13.97 -10.83
CA GLU A 253 17.87 13.46 -9.48
C GLU A 253 16.56 13.29 -8.69
N GLU A 254 15.68 14.29 -8.70
CA GLU A 254 14.36 14.22 -8.05
C GLU A 254 13.46 13.13 -8.65
N ARG A 255 13.62 12.84 -9.95
CA ARG A 255 12.99 11.68 -10.60
C ARG A 255 13.63 10.36 -10.16
N THR A 256 14.97 10.25 -10.05
CA THR A 256 15.62 9.04 -9.52
C THR A 256 15.17 8.73 -8.09
N LEU A 257 15.10 9.75 -7.22
CA LEU A 257 14.59 9.62 -5.86
C LEU A 257 13.12 9.17 -5.84
N SER A 258 12.28 9.72 -6.72
CA SER A 258 10.88 9.30 -6.88
C SER A 258 10.76 7.84 -7.35
N ARG A 259 11.65 7.38 -8.24
CA ARG A 259 11.72 5.98 -8.71
C ARG A 259 12.22 5.03 -7.63
N GLN A 260 13.13 5.47 -6.76
CA GLN A 260 13.62 4.66 -5.64
C GLN A 260 12.57 4.54 -4.54
N ALA A 261 12.01 5.68 -4.10
CA ALA A 261 10.97 5.71 -3.08
C ALA A 261 9.74 4.86 -3.44
N LEU A 262 9.37 4.77 -4.73
CA LEU A 262 8.31 3.87 -5.18
C LEU A 262 8.61 2.40 -4.86
N ARG A 263 9.86 1.95 -5.07
CA ARG A 263 10.30 0.58 -4.73
C ARG A 263 10.34 0.39 -3.22
N ASP A 264 10.89 1.36 -2.49
CA ASP A 264 11.01 1.28 -1.03
C ASP A 264 9.63 1.08 -0.38
N ILE A 265 8.61 1.87 -0.76
CA ILE A 265 7.25 1.68 -0.21
C ILE A 265 6.58 0.39 -0.69
N LEU A 266 6.84 -0.04 -1.94
CA LEU A 266 6.33 -1.31 -2.45
C LEU A 266 6.88 -2.51 -1.66
N ASP A 267 8.10 -2.39 -1.14
CA ASP A 267 8.79 -3.47 -0.45
C ASP A 267 8.52 -3.44 1.07
N GLN A 268 8.26 -2.26 1.64
CA GLN A 268 7.87 -2.09 3.05
C GLN A 268 6.44 -2.54 3.37
N VAL A 269 5.46 -2.38 2.45
CA VAL A 269 4.05 -2.71 2.76
C VAL A 269 3.72 -4.20 2.59
N TYR A 270 2.65 -4.63 3.26
CA TYR A 270 2.04 -5.97 3.09
C TYR A 270 1.86 -6.28 1.60
N GLN A 271 2.57 -7.30 1.10
CA GLN A 271 2.76 -7.48 -0.34
C GLN A 271 1.45 -7.60 -1.15
N PRO A 272 0.37 -8.26 -0.65
CA PRO A 272 -0.95 -8.28 -1.28
C PRO A 272 -1.62 -6.91 -1.45
N LEU A 273 -1.45 -5.98 -0.50
CA LEU A 273 -2.00 -4.63 -0.61
C LEU A 273 -1.35 -3.89 -1.79
N ALA A 274 -0.02 -3.96 -1.91
CA ALA A 274 0.68 -3.34 -3.03
C ALA A 274 0.39 -4.03 -4.37
N VAL A 275 0.14 -5.35 -4.42
CA VAL A 275 -0.36 -6.01 -5.65
C VAL A 275 -1.76 -5.48 -6.02
N ARG A 276 -2.69 -5.44 -5.06
CA ARG A 276 -4.05 -4.91 -5.25
C ARG A 276 -4.02 -3.47 -5.81
N GLU A 277 -3.23 -2.60 -5.20
CA GLU A 277 -3.15 -1.20 -5.62
C GLU A 277 -2.42 -1.05 -6.97
N LEU A 278 -1.39 -1.84 -7.28
CA LEU A 278 -0.79 -1.86 -8.62
C LEU A 278 -1.77 -2.34 -9.71
N LEU A 279 -2.64 -3.31 -9.42
CA LEU A 279 -3.71 -3.75 -10.34
C LEU A 279 -4.77 -2.66 -10.56
N ILE A 280 -5.09 -1.89 -9.52
CA ILE A 280 -5.98 -0.72 -9.61
C ILE A 280 -5.33 0.38 -10.47
N LEU A 281 -4.04 0.68 -10.27
CA LEU A 281 -3.28 1.65 -11.07
C LEU A 281 -3.06 1.21 -12.53
N GLN A 282 -3.04 -0.10 -12.79
CA GLN A 282 -3.06 -0.65 -14.16
C GLN A 282 -4.43 -0.44 -14.85
N GLY A 283 -5.46 0.00 -14.11
CA GLY A 283 -6.81 0.28 -14.61
C GLY A 283 -7.74 -0.94 -14.67
N GLY A 284 -7.25 -2.12 -14.27
CA GLY A 284 -7.96 -3.39 -14.38
C GLY A 284 -8.22 -3.87 -15.81
N SER A 285 -8.75 -5.09 -15.93
CA SER A 285 -9.38 -5.52 -17.18
C SER A 285 -10.69 -4.77 -17.38
N PRO A 286 -11.06 -4.33 -18.59
CA PRO A 286 -12.40 -3.81 -18.87
C PRO A 286 -13.42 -4.94 -18.74
N GLN A 287 -13.93 -5.16 -17.52
CA GLN A 287 -15.07 -6.05 -17.30
C GLN A 287 -16.30 -5.45 -17.97
N SER A 288 -17.01 -6.25 -18.75
CA SER A 288 -18.21 -5.85 -19.48
C SER A 288 -19.42 -5.75 -18.55
N CYS A 289 -19.38 -4.82 -17.60
CA CYS A 289 -20.55 -4.41 -16.83
C CYS A 289 -21.51 -3.69 -17.79
N THR A 290 -22.49 -4.43 -18.32
CA THR A 290 -23.58 -3.92 -19.15
C THR A 290 -24.60 -3.17 -18.30
N ASP A 291 -24.17 -2.07 -17.68
CA ASP A 291 -25.01 -1.22 -16.83
C ASP A 291 -24.98 0.24 -17.31
N VAL A 292 -26.16 0.75 -17.66
CA VAL A 292 -26.33 1.91 -18.55
C VAL A 292 -26.37 3.21 -17.74
N LYS A 293 -25.26 3.52 -17.05
CA LYS A 293 -25.00 4.83 -16.43
C LYS A 293 -23.53 5.16 -16.11
N THR A 294 -22.60 4.20 -16.15
CA THR A 294 -21.20 4.47 -15.76
C THR A 294 -20.46 5.29 -16.83
N LYS A 295 -20.33 6.60 -16.58
CA LYS A 295 -19.56 7.53 -17.43
C LYS A 295 -18.11 7.08 -17.59
N LEU A 296 -17.50 7.43 -18.74
CA LEU A 296 -16.14 7.05 -19.14
C LEU A 296 -15.12 7.18 -18.00
N ARG A 297 -14.64 6.03 -17.49
CA ARG A 297 -13.33 5.97 -16.84
C ARG A 297 -12.27 6.18 -17.90
N CYS A 298 -11.41 7.18 -17.72
CA CYS A 298 -10.23 7.36 -18.57
C CYS A 298 -9.32 6.13 -18.36
N PRO A 299 -9.00 5.35 -19.41
CA PRO A 299 -8.15 4.17 -19.25
C PRO A 299 -6.74 4.58 -18.83
N ALA A 300 -6.10 3.77 -17.98
CA ALA A 300 -4.77 4.08 -17.47
C ALA A 300 -3.75 4.28 -18.63
N PRO A 301 -2.88 5.31 -18.56
CA PRO A 301 -1.92 5.61 -19.63
C PRO A 301 -1.04 4.41 -20.01
N ALA A 302 -0.69 4.31 -21.30
CA ALA A 302 0.10 3.18 -21.81
C ALA A 302 1.54 3.11 -21.24
N TRP A 303 2.05 4.17 -20.61
CA TRP A 303 3.28 4.11 -19.81
C TRP A 303 3.01 3.47 -18.44
N LEU A 304 1.98 3.94 -17.71
CA LEU A 304 1.59 3.44 -16.39
C LEU A 304 1.21 1.96 -16.44
N ARG A 305 0.43 1.53 -17.44
CA ARG A 305 0.03 0.11 -17.58
C ARG A 305 1.20 -0.85 -17.81
N ARG A 306 2.28 -0.38 -18.43
CA ARG A 306 3.53 -1.14 -18.61
C ARG A 306 4.35 -1.15 -17.32
N LEU A 307 4.47 0.00 -16.64
CA LEU A 307 5.15 0.12 -15.34
C LEU A 307 4.50 -0.77 -14.28
N CYS A 308 3.18 -0.66 -14.07
CA CYS A 308 2.46 -1.51 -13.12
C CYS A 308 2.55 -2.99 -13.51
N GLY A 309 2.51 -3.32 -14.82
CA GLY A 309 2.72 -4.69 -15.30
C GLY A 309 4.10 -5.24 -14.95
N GLN A 310 5.16 -4.46 -15.16
CA GLN A 310 6.53 -4.81 -14.76
C GLN A 310 6.63 -5.01 -13.25
N LEU A 311 6.17 -4.04 -12.45
CA LEU A 311 6.22 -4.11 -10.99
C LEU A 311 5.40 -5.29 -10.44
N LEU A 312 4.28 -5.65 -11.07
CA LEU A 312 3.52 -6.86 -10.73
C LEU A 312 4.29 -8.15 -11.07
N SER A 313 4.97 -8.21 -12.22
CA SER A 313 5.83 -9.34 -12.58
C SER A 313 7.03 -9.50 -11.64
N GLU A 314 7.73 -8.40 -11.33
CA GLU A 314 8.84 -8.38 -10.35
C GLU A 314 8.41 -8.90 -8.97
N ARG A 315 7.15 -8.66 -8.58
CA ARG A 315 6.60 -9.10 -7.29
C ARG A 315 6.08 -10.53 -7.31
N LEU A 316 5.51 -10.97 -8.43
CA LEU A 316 5.08 -12.36 -8.65
C LEU A 316 6.27 -13.33 -8.58
N MET A 317 7.43 -12.93 -9.13
CA MET A 317 8.67 -13.72 -9.17
C MET A 317 9.42 -13.81 -7.82
N ARG A 318 9.01 -13.06 -6.79
CA ARG A 318 9.62 -13.15 -5.44
C ARG A 318 9.17 -14.43 -4.72
N PRO A 319 9.91 -14.89 -3.69
CA PRO A 319 9.42 -15.94 -2.79
C PRO A 319 8.10 -15.51 -2.14
N ASN A 320 7.11 -16.41 -2.14
CA ASN A 320 5.71 -16.15 -1.77
C ASN A 320 4.99 -15.10 -2.65
N GLY A 321 5.56 -14.70 -3.78
CA GLY A 321 4.96 -13.78 -4.75
C GLY A 321 3.65 -14.29 -5.34
N VAL A 322 3.57 -15.59 -5.64
CA VAL A 322 2.31 -16.24 -6.08
C VAL A 322 1.24 -16.11 -5.00
N GLN A 323 1.58 -16.41 -3.74
CA GLN A 323 0.65 -16.24 -2.61
C GLN A 323 0.22 -14.78 -2.45
N ALA A 324 1.15 -13.83 -2.61
CA ALA A 324 0.85 -12.41 -2.51
C ALA A 324 -0.13 -11.94 -3.60
N VAL A 325 -0.01 -12.47 -4.83
CA VAL A 325 -0.93 -12.19 -5.93
C VAL A 325 -2.31 -12.82 -5.71
N VAL A 326 -2.37 -14.08 -5.26
CA VAL A 326 -3.62 -14.76 -4.89
C VAL A 326 -4.37 -13.96 -3.82
N ARG A 327 -3.68 -13.57 -2.73
CA ARG A 327 -4.24 -12.73 -1.67
C ARG A 327 -4.71 -11.38 -2.20
N GLY A 328 -3.88 -10.66 -2.96
CA GLY A 328 -4.21 -9.31 -3.44
C GLY A 328 -5.48 -9.24 -4.30
N ILE A 329 -5.76 -10.30 -5.06
CA ILE A 329 -6.95 -10.40 -5.92
C ILE A 329 -8.18 -10.92 -5.17
N LEU A 330 -8.02 -11.79 -4.18
CA LEU A 330 -9.13 -12.37 -3.40
C LEU A 330 -9.53 -11.48 -2.20
N GLU A 331 -8.57 -11.11 -1.34
CA GLU A 331 -8.75 -10.21 -0.18
C GLU A 331 -9.19 -8.79 -0.61
N GLY A 332 -8.94 -8.41 -1.87
CA GLY A 332 -9.30 -7.11 -2.43
C GLY A 332 -10.81 -6.84 -2.52
N ALA A 333 -11.64 -7.88 -2.50
CA ALA A 333 -13.08 -7.78 -2.72
C ALA A 333 -13.88 -7.60 -1.42
N GLY A 334 -13.79 -6.42 -0.80
CA GLY A 334 -14.77 -5.98 0.20
C GLY A 334 -14.78 -6.79 1.51
N ALA A 335 -13.60 -7.08 2.08
CA ALA A 335 -13.48 -7.67 3.41
C ALA A 335 -14.00 -6.71 4.51
N GLY A 336 -15.34 -6.66 4.67
CA GLY A 336 -16.03 -5.70 5.52
C GLY A 336 -17.50 -6.06 5.75
N ALA A 337 -17.75 -6.89 6.77
CA ALA A 337 -19.03 -7.00 7.48
C ALA A 337 -20.30 -7.35 6.66
N ALA A 338 -20.23 -8.32 5.75
CA ALA A 338 -21.42 -9.03 5.26
C ALA A 338 -21.13 -10.54 5.12
N GLY A 339 -21.75 -11.36 5.99
CA GLY A 339 -21.68 -12.82 5.93
C GLY A 339 -22.64 -13.41 4.89
N GLY A 340 -22.55 -12.96 3.63
CA GLY A 340 -23.40 -13.44 2.53
C GLY A 340 -23.04 -14.88 2.15
N SER A 341 -23.91 -15.84 2.49
CA SER A 341 -23.75 -17.26 2.15
C SER A 341 -24.14 -17.57 0.69
N ASP A 342 -23.93 -16.62 -0.22
CA ASP A 342 -24.55 -16.64 -1.54
C ASP A 342 -23.75 -17.41 -2.60
N ALA A 343 -24.49 -18.10 -3.45
CA ALA A 343 -23.96 -18.76 -4.65
C ALA A 343 -23.29 -17.76 -5.60
N GLU A 344 -23.72 -16.49 -5.61
CA GLU A 344 -23.13 -15.44 -6.45
C GLU A 344 -21.75 -14.98 -5.94
N ALA A 345 -21.57 -14.81 -4.63
CA ALA A 345 -20.27 -14.48 -4.05
C ALA A 345 -19.24 -15.60 -4.33
N THR A 346 -19.63 -16.85 -4.13
CA THR A 346 -18.79 -18.02 -4.43
C THR A 346 -18.55 -18.22 -5.93
N ALA A 347 -19.48 -17.85 -6.81
CA ALA A 347 -19.28 -17.83 -8.26
C ALA A 347 -18.37 -16.67 -8.72
N ALA A 348 -18.43 -15.51 -8.06
CA ALA A 348 -17.51 -14.39 -8.30
C ALA A 348 -16.08 -14.76 -7.90
N ASP A 349 -15.89 -15.38 -6.73
CA ASP A 349 -14.61 -15.95 -6.31
C ASP A 349 -14.08 -17.02 -7.27
N TRP A 350 -14.97 -17.83 -7.86
CA TRP A 350 -14.57 -18.77 -8.91
C TRP A 350 -13.96 -18.04 -10.11
N LYS A 351 -14.65 -17.01 -10.64
CA LYS A 351 -14.14 -16.20 -11.77
C LYS A 351 -12.81 -15.51 -11.44
N LYS A 352 -12.58 -15.12 -10.18
CA LYS A 352 -11.26 -14.63 -9.72
C LYS A 352 -10.20 -15.74 -9.77
N CYS A 353 -10.48 -16.93 -9.23
CA CYS A 353 -9.55 -18.06 -9.23
C CYS A 353 -9.11 -18.46 -10.64
N ASP A 354 -10.05 -18.55 -11.59
CA ASP A 354 -9.75 -18.92 -12.98
C ASP A 354 -9.02 -17.80 -13.74
N LEU A 355 -9.21 -16.52 -13.36
CA LEU A 355 -8.42 -15.41 -13.87
C LEU A 355 -6.98 -15.44 -13.33
N ILE A 356 -6.80 -15.69 -12.03
CA ILE A 356 -5.47 -15.85 -11.42
C ILE A 356 -4.72 -17.00 -12.09
N ALA A 357 -5.37 -18.15 -12.28
CA ALA A 357 -4.74 -19.31 -12.91
C ALA A 357 -4.26 -19.04 -14.34
N LYS A 358 -5.02 -18.26 -15.14
CA LYS A 358 -4.60 -17.81 -16.46
C LYS A 358 -3.41 -16.84 -16.40
N ILE A 359 -3.38 -15.94 -15.41
CA ILE A 359 -2.24 -15.03 -15.19
C ILE A 359 -0.98 -15.82 -14.81
N LEU A 360 -1.10 -16.80 -13.91
CA LEU A 360 0.04 -17.63 -13.48
C LEU A 360 0.57 -18.54 -14.59
N ALA A 361 -0.31 -19.13 -15.41
CA ALA A 361 0.09 -19.92 -16.58
C ALA A 361 0.72 -19.06 -17.69
N SER A 362 0.27 -17.81 -17.84
CA SER A 362 0.75 -16.87 -18.87
C SER A 362 2.11 -16.26 -18.50
N CYS A 363 3.18 -16.77 -19.10
CA CYS A 363 4.53 -16.21 -18.95
C CYS A 363 4.56 -14.70 -19.34
N PRO A 364 5.01 -13.79 -18.44
CA PRO A 364 5.08 -12.36 -18.73
C PRO A 364 6.06 -11.99 -19.85
N GLN A 365 5.71 -10.96 -20.63
CA GLN A 365 6.54 -10.41 -21.72
C GLN A 365 7.88 -9.82 -21.23
N GLN A 366 8.00 -9.57 -19.93
CA GLN A 366 9.17 -9.04 -19.24
C GLN A 366 10.16 -10.13 -18.77
N SER A 367 9.78 -11.41 -18.87
CA SER A 367 10.66 -12.52 -18.50
C SER A 367 11.78 -12.74 -19.53
N LEU A 368 12.97 -13.16 -19.06
CA LEU A 368 14.09 -13.49 -19.95
C LEU A 368 13.85 -14.78 -20.73
N SER A 369 13.16 -15.75 -20.12
CA SER A 369 12.70 -16.97 -20.80
C SER A 369 11.50 -17.60 -20.06
N PRO A 370 10.61 -18.34 -20.77
CA PRO A 370 9.56 -19.11 -20.12
C PRO A 370 10.08 -20.15 -19.11
N GLU A 371 11.24 -20.75 -19.38
CA GLU A 371 11.85 -21.71 -18.46
C GLU A 371 12.29 -21.04 -17.15
N SER A 372 12.90 -19.85 -17.19
CA SER A 372 13.22 -19.10 -15.97
C SER A 372 11.96 -18.71 -15.18
N TYR A 373 10.90 -18.28 -15.87
CA TYR A 373 9.62 -17.96 -15.25
C TYR A 373 9.00 -19.18 -14.53
N TYR A 374 8.86 -20.31 -15.21
CA TYR A 374 8.24 -21.49 -14.61
C TYR A 374 9.12 -22.12 -13.51
N LYS A 375 10.44 -22.03 -13.59
CA LYS A 375 11.35 -22.51 -12.53
C LYS A 375 11.08 -21.86 -11.17
N ASP A 376 10.83 -20.55 -11.13
CA ASP A 376 10.67 -19.79 -9.89
C ASP A 376 9.20 -19.76 -9.40
N ILE A 377 8.24 -20.00 -10.30
CA ILE A 377 6.80 -19.96 -10.02
C ILE A 377 6.18 -21.33 -9.72
N CYS A 378 6.65 -22.41 -10.34
CA CYS A 378 6.07 -23.74 -10.12
C CYS A 378 6.20 -24.27 -8.67
N PRO A 379 7.34 -24.11 -7.96
CA PRO A 379 7.42 -24.48 -6.55
C PRO A 379 6.37 -23.75 -5.70
N GLN A 380 6.20 -22.44 -5.95
CA GLN A 380 5.21 -21.62 -5.25
C GLN A 380 3.75 -21.99 -5.58
N ILE A 381 3.48 -22.63 -6.74
CA ILE A 381 2.17 -23.20 -7.07
C ILE A 381 1.92 -24.48 -6.26
N LEU A 382 2.94 -25.31 -6.06
CA LEU A 382 2.83 -26.53 -5.24
C LEU A 382 2.60 -26.16 -3.76
N ASP A 383 3.32 -25.15 -3.23
CA ASP A 383 3.13 -24.64 -1.87
C ASP A 383 1.67 -24.25 -1.55
N LEU A 384 0.88 -23.85 -2.56
CA LEU A 384 -0.54 -23.49 -2.37
C LEU A 384 -1.40 -24.68 -1.92
N PHE A 385 -0.99 -25.92 -2.19
CA PHE A 385 -1.71 -27.13 -1.74
C PHE A 385 -1.52 -27.42 -0.25
N HIS A 386 -0.53 -26.80 0.40
CA HIS A 386 -0.20 -27.01 1.81
C HIS A 386 -0.69 -25.90 2.75
N LEU A 387 -1.31 -24.84 2.21
CA LEU A 387 -1.78 -23.70 3.02
C LEU A 387 -2.96 -24.09 3.93
N GLN A 388 -2.72 -24.08 5.24
CA GLN A 388 -3.65 -24.56 6.27
C GLN A 388 -4.69 -23.52 6.75
N ASP A 389 -4.69 -22.31 6.18
CA ASP A 389 -5.63 -21.23 6.54
C ASP A 389 -7.08 -21.64 6.20
N LYS A 390 -7.87 -21.94 7.24
CA LYS A 390 -9.24 -22.46 7.14
C LYS A 390 -10.19 -21.57 6.31
N LEU A 391 -9.91 -20.27 6.21
CA LEU A 391 -10.76 -19.34 5.46
C LEU A 391 -10.40 -19.34 3.96
N THR A 392 -9.11 -19.36 3.62
CA THR A 392 -8.64 -19.16 2.24
C THR A 392 -8.20 -20.43 1.52
N ALA A 393 -7.85 -21.51 2.24
CA ALA A 393 -7.29 -22.74 1.68
C ALA A 393 -8.09 -23.33 0.50
N ARG A 394 -9.43 -23.25 0.53
CA ARG A 394 -10.30 -23.72 -0.57
C ARG A 394 -10.11 -22.90 -1.86
N GLN A 395 -9.88 -21.60 -1.75
CA GLN A 395 -9.59 -20.72 -2.90
C GLN A 395 -8.16 -20.96 -3.39
N PHE A 396 -7.18 -21.03 -2.49
CA PHE A 396 -5.77 -21.34 -2.81
C PHE A 396 -5.61 -22.68 -3.54
N GLN A 397 -6.15 -23.75 -2.98
CA GLN A 397 -6.16 -25.08 -3.60
C GLN A 397 -6.96 -25.09 -4.93
N ARG A 398 -7.87 -24.13 -5.17
CA ARG A 398 -8.56 -24.01 -6.47
C ARG A 398 -7.71 -23.25 -7.49
N VAL A 399 -7.02 -22.18 -7.10
CA VAL A 399 -6.03 -21.53 -7.96
C VAL A 399 -4.94 -22.54 -8.35
N ALA A 400 -4.41 -23.29 -7.38
CA ALA A 400 -3.40 -24.32 -7.60
C ALA A 400 -3.84 -25.33 -8.68
N THR A 401 -4.95 -26.04 -8.47
CA THR A 401 -5.47 -27.02 -9.43
C THR A 401 -5.77 -26.43 -10.81
N THR A 402 -6.44 -25.27 -10.89
CA THR A 402 -6.73 -24.64 -12.19
C THR A 402 -5.44 -24.22 -12.90
N THR A 403 -4.44 -23.72 -12.16
CA THR A 403 -3.14 -23.31 -12.74
C THR A 403 -2.37 -24.52 -13.26
N PHE A 404 -2.24 -25.57 -12.44
CA PHE A 404 -1.58 -26.84 -12.77
C PHE A 404 -2.19 -27.47 -14.04
N THR A 405 -3.52 -27.57 -14.09
CA THR A 405 -4.27 -28.06 -15.26
C THR A 405 -4.08 -27.19 -16.50
N THR A 406 -4.07 -25.86 -16.34
CA THR A 406 -3.89 -24.91 -17.45
C THR A 406 -2.47 -24.98 -18.01
N MET A 407 -1.46 -25.07 -17.14
CA MET A 407 -0.05 -25.17 -17.53
C MET A 407 0.26 -26.50 -18.23
N LEU A 408 -0.30 -27.63 -17.80
CA LEU A 408 -0.16 -28.90 -18.52
C LEU A 408 -0.72 -28.82 -19.95
N ARG A 409 -1.82 -28.11 -20.15
CA ARG A 409 -2.44 -27.93 -21.47
C ARG A 409 -1.70 -26.93 -22.36
N GLU A 410 -1.24 -25.81 -21.80
CA GLU A 410 -0.63 -24.72 -22.56
C GLU A 410 0.89 -24.86 -22.75
N ARG A 411 1.55 -25.65 -21.89
CA ARG A 411 3.02 -25.87 -21.87
C ARG A 411 3.39 -27.33 -21.57
N PRO A 412 2.99 -28.30 -22.42
CA PRO A 412 3.24 -29.73 -22.19
C PRO A 412 4.73 -30.11 -22.11
N GLU A 413 5.64 -29.28 -22.60
CA GLU A 413 7.10 -29.51 -22.51
C GLU A 413 7.69 -29.13 -21.14
N LEU A 414 7.14 -28.10 -20.48
CA LEU A 414 7.73 -27.50 -19.27
C LEU A 414 6.94 -27.85 -18.00
N ALA A 415 5.63 -28.00 -18.10
CA ALA A 415 4.79 -28.34 -16.94
C ALA A 415 5.13 -29.73 -16.34
N PRO A 416 5.45 -30.79 -17.11
CA PRO A 416 5.90 -32.04 -16.51
C PRO A 416 7.22 -31.90 -15.74
N LYS A 417 8.17 -31.15 -16.29
CA LYS A 417 9.50 -30.90 -15.69
C LYS A 417 9.45 -30.10 -14.39
N TYR A 418 8.56 -29.11 -14.30
CA TYR A 418 8.52 -28.16 -13.18
C TYR A 418 7.35 -28.36 -12.20
N LEU A 419 6.32 -29.14 -12.55
CA LEU A 419 5.19 -29.45 -11.65
C LEU A 419 5.05 -30.95 -11.37
N LEU A 420 4.89 -31.80 -12.39
CA LEU A 420 4.66 -33.24 -12.16
C LEU A 420 5.88 -33.95 -11.56
N GLN A 421 7.08 -33.74 -12.10
CA GLN A 421 8.30 -34.38 -11.60
C GLN A 421 8.58 -34.03 -10.13
N PRO A 422 8.56 -32.74 -9.69
CA PRO A 422 8.69 -32.41 -8.27
C PRO A 422 7.58 -33.01 -7.39
N MET A 423 6.31 -32.96 -7.84
CA MET A 423 5.19 -33.52 -7.08
C MET A 423 5.29 -35.04 -6.91
N LEU A 424 5.78 -35.77 -7.92
CA LEU A 424 5.89 -37.23 -7.92
C LEU A 424 7.26 -37.75 -7.46
N ALA A 425 8.26 -36.89 -7.23
CA ALA A 425 9.61 -37.28 -6.83
C ALA A 425 9.69 -38.17 -5.56
N PRO A 426 8.82 -38.03 -4.54
CA PRO A 426 8.75 -38.98 -3.43
C PRO A 426 8.36 -40.40 -3.88
N LEU A 427 7.32 -40.54 -4.70
CA LEU A 427 6.88 -41.85 -5.23
C LEU A 427 7.91 -42.46 -6.19
N HIS A 428 8.53 -41.66 -7.05
CA HIS A 428 9.57 -42.12 -7.97
C HIS A 428 10.82 -42.64 -7.24
N ARG A 429 11.24 -41.97 -6.15
CA ARG A 429 12.33 -42.47 -5.29
C ARG A 429 12.01 -43.85 -4.70
N CYS A 430 10.78 -44.04 -4.20
CA CYS A 430 10.33 -45.35 -3.71
C CYS A 430 10.33 -46.42 -4.81
N SER A 431 9.88 -46.08 -6.03
CA SER A 431 9.77 -47.04 -7.14
C SER A 431 11.13 -47.48 -7.68
N THR A 432 12.03 -46.54 -8.00
CA THR A 432 13.35 -46.88 -8.58
C THR A 432 14.26 -47.61 -7.58
N THR A 433 14.08 -47.39 -6.28
CA THR A 433 14.89 -48.10 -5.28
C THR A 433 14.55 -49.60 -5.18
N ALA A 434 13.36 -50.02 -5.63
CA ALA A 434 13.01 -51.45 -5.73
C ALA A 434 13.82 -52.20 -6.82
N GLU A 435 14.57 -51.49 -7.65
CA GLU A 435 15.42 -52.03 -8.72
C GLU A 435 16.92 -52.04 -8.33
N ILE A 436 17.27 -51.50 -7.15
CA ILE A 436 18.65 -51.42 -6.66
C ILE A 436 18.98 -52.67 -5.83
N PRO A 437 20.11 -53.36 -6.07
CA PRO A 437 20.52 -54.50 -5.24
C PRO A 437 20.78 -54.11 -3.78
N GLU A 438 20.37 -54.97 -2.84
CA GLU A 438 20.58 -54.77 -1.39
C GLU A 438 22.06 -54.62 -0.99
N SER A 439 23.01 -55.05 -1.84
CA SER A 439 24.46 -54.90 -1.63
C SER A 439 24.94 -53.45 -1.59
N ASP A 440 24.22 -52.54 -2.27
CA ASP A 440 24.69 -51.19 -2.54
C ASP A 440 24.05 -50.16 -1.59
N MET A 441 23.16 -50.62 -0.70
CA MET A 441 22.40 -49.79 0.22
C MET A 441 22.96 -49.83 1.65
N VAL A 442 23.30 -48.66 2.20
CA VAL A 442 23.72 -48.55 3.61
C VAL A 442 22.51 -48.78 4.53
N PRO A 443 22.55 -49.74 5.47
CA PRO A 443 21.45 -49.99 6.39
C PRO A 443 21.05 -48.74 7.20
N GLY A 444 19.77 -48.42 7.24
CA GLY A 444 19.23 -47.21 7.89
C GLY A 444 19.15 -45.97 6.99
N THR A 445 19.45 -46.07 5.69
CA THR A 445 19.23 -44.97 4.74
C THR A 445 17.74 -44.64 4.60
N VAL A 446 17.34 -43.44 5.00
CA VAL A 446 15.97 -42.92 4.80
C VAL A 446 15.85 -42.36 3.37
N LEU A 447 15.08 -43.05 2.52
CA LEU A 447 14.90 -42.69 1.11
C LEU A 447 13.95 -41.50 0.90
N VAL A 448 12.87 -41.48 1.69
CA VAL A 448 11.75 -40.54 1.68
C VAL A 448 11.20 -40.52 3.10
N THR A 449 10.82 -39.36 3.64
CA THR A 449 10.18 -39.30 4.98
C THR A 449 8.67 -39.53 4.89
N GLU A 450 8.02 -39.85 6.01
CA GLU A 450 6.56 -40.01 6.07
C GLU A 450 5.84 -38.71 5.68
N GLU A 451 6.39 -37.54 6.04
CA GLU A 451 5.83 -36.24 5.66
C GLU A 451 6.00 -35.93 4.16
N GLU A 452 7.14 -36.28 3.56
CA GLU A 452 7.35 -36.14 2.11
C GLU A 452 6.39 -37.01 1.30
N LEU A 453 6.22 -38.28 1.72
CA LEU A 453 5.33 -39.22 1.05
C LEU A 453 3.85 -38.84 1.26
N SER A 454 3.47 -38.43 2.48
CA SER A 454 2.10 -37.98 2.80
C SER A 454 1.70 -36.75 1.99
N ARG A 455 2.59 -35.75 1.87
CA ARG A 455 2.35 -34.56 1.03
C ARG A 455 2.14 -34.94 -0.44
N CYS A 456 3.01 -35.79 -0.98
CA CYS A 456 2.90 -36.29 -2.35
C CYS A 456 1.54 -36.95 -2.63
N VAL A 457 1.12 -37.88 -1.77
CA VAL A 457 -0.17 -38.58 -1.90
C VAL A 457 -1.35 -37.61 -1.71
N GLU A 458 -1.26 -36.68 -0.76
CA GLU A 458 -2.25 -35.62 -0.58
C GLU A 458 -2.43 -34.75 -1.83
N ASP A 459 -1.34 -34.34 -2.48
CA ASP A 459 -1.40 -33.39 -3.59
C ASP A 459 -1.87 -34.05 -4.89
N VAL A 460 -1.40 -35.28 -5.16
CA VAL A 460 -1.97 -36.14 -6.22
C VAL A 460 -3.47 -36.31 -6.02
N PHE A 461 -3.93 -36.53 -4.77
CA PHE A 461 -5.36 -36.62 -4.45
C PHE A 461 -6.11 -35.29 -4.60
N LYS A 462 -5.51 -34.16 -4.21
CA LYS A 462 -6.08 -32.80 -4.36
C LYS A 462 -6.35 -32.45 -5.82
N GLU A 463 -5.45 -32.84 -6.73
CA GLU A 463 -5.63 -32.70 -8.19
C GLU A 463 -6.67 -33.67 -8.74
N MET A 464 -6.46 -34.98 -8.52
CA MET A 464 -7.31 -36.05 -9.06
C MET A 464 -8.79 -35.92 -8.65
N ARG A 465 -9.09 -35.19 -7.56
CA ARG A 465 -10.45 -34.90 -7.09
C ARG A 465 -11.21 -33.84 -7.91
N LYS A 466 -10.54 -33.04 -8.74
CA LYS A 466 -11.17 -31.96 -9.53
C LYS A 466 -10.97 -32.09 -11.05
N THR A 467 -9.90 -32.72 -11.52
CA THR A 467 -9.48 -32.60 -12.92
C THR A 467 -10.12 -33.61 -13.87
N SER A 468 -10.59 -33.13 -15.03
CA SER A 468 -10.81 -33.99 -16.22
C SER A 468 -9.50 -34.57 -16.79
N GLY A 469 -8.35 -34.00 -16.40
CA GLY A 469 -6.99 -34.44 -16.75
C GLY A 469 -6.54 -35.77 -16.17
N LYS A 470 -7.48 -36.61 -15.67
CA LYS A 470 -7.19 -38.01 -15.29
C LYS A 470 -6.42 -38.76 -16.38
N ARG A 471 -6.70 -38.50 -17.67
CA ARG A 471 -5.95 -39.12 -18.77
C ARG A 471 -4.50 -38.67 -18.83
N GLU A 472 -4.23 -37.37 -18.71
CA GLU A 472 -2.87 -36.80 -18.75
C GLU A 472 -2.03 -37.31 -17.57
N LEU A 473 -2.61 -37.35 -16.36
CA LEU A 473 -1.96 -37.87 -15.16
C LEU A 473 -1.75 -39.39 -15.20
N ILE A 474 -2.76 -40.18 -15.62
CA ILE A 474 -2.61 -41.64 -15.72
C ILE A 474 -1.60 -42.00 -16.81
N GLN A 475 -1.64 -41.36 -17.98
CA GLN A 475 -0.76 -41.68 -19.11
C GLN A 475 0.72 -41.39 -18.83
N LEU A 476 1.04 -40.54 -17.84
CA LEU A 476 2.40 -40.29 -17.34
C LEU A 476 2.75 -41.10 -16.07
N LEU A 477 1.78 -41.80 -15.46
CA LEU A 477 1.98 -42.77 -14.37
C LEU A 477 2.02 -44.23 -14.87
N THR A 478 1.69 -44.46 -16.15
CA THR A 478 1.69 -45.78 -16.81
C THR A 478 2.54 -45.78 -18.08
N GLY A 479 3.55 -44.89 -18.17
CA GLY A 479 4.43 -44.70 -19.33
C GLY A 479 5.88 -44.99 -19.00
#